data_AF-A0AAN8LE02-F1
#
_entry.id   AF-A0AAN8LE02-F1
#
_cell.length_a   1.000
_cell.length_b   1.000
_cell.length_c   1.000
_cell.angle_alpha   90.00
_cell.angle_beta   90.00
_cell.angle_gamma   90.00
#
_symmetry.space_group_name_H-M   'P 1'
#
loop_
_entity.id
_entity.type
_entity.pdbx_description
1 polymer ?
#
loop_
_entity_poly.entity_id
_entity_poly.type
_entity_poly.pdbx_seq_one_letter_code
_entity_poly.pdbx_strand_id
1 'polypeptide(L)'
;GDIQSAAVRTFVCPICQERGLNEQDLVDHCNDIHHYDNRPVVCPVCVSLPHGNPNQISRNFIRHLNLRHCYYAEDYTNIHQTDTLNVQYAIIESLRDANRNPR
;
A
#
# COMPACT_ATOMS: atom_id res chain seq x y z
N GLY A 1 -13.95 11.34 25.15
CA GLY A 1 -13.92 10.43 24.00
C GLY A 1 -13.04 11.06 22.97
N ASP A 2 -11.75 10.78 23.08
CA ASP A 2 -10.70 11.49 22.36
C ASP A 2 -10.75 11.12 20.87
N ILE A 3 -11.28 12.05 20.08
CA ILE A 3 -11.08 12.09 18.64
C ILE A 3 -9.58 12.39 18.48
N GLN A 4 -8.77 11.33 18.39
CA GLN A 4 -7.39 11.46 17.97
C GLN A 4 -7.41 12.09 16.58
N SER A 5 -7.18 13.39 16.54
CA SER A 5 -6.74 14.10 15.34
C SER A 5 -5.63 13.26 14.74
N ALA A 6 -5.92 12.60 13.62
CA ALA A 6 -4.94 11.80 12.90
C ALA A 6 -3.87 12.77 12.39
N ALA A 7 -2.85 13.01 13.21
CA ALA A 7 -1.71 13.81 12.80
C ALA A 7 -1.13 13.18 11.54
N VAL A 8 -1.09 13.97 10.46
CA VAL A 8 -0.51 13.54 9.19
C VAL A 8 0.94 13.19 9.45
N ARG A 9 1.27 11.90 9.36
CA ARG A 9 2.65 11.44 9.53
C ARG A 9 3.44 11.86 8.30
N THR A 10 4.53 12.57 8.55
CA THR A 10 5.48 12.96 7.52
C THR A 10 6.82 12.28 7.77
N PHE A 11 7.53 12.02 6.69
CA PHE A 11 8.78 11.28 6.66
C PHE A 11 9.87 12.11 6.01
N VAL A 12 11.10 11.63 6.17
CA VAL A 12 12.29 12.18 5.54
C VAL A 12 12.86 11.12 4.61
N CYS A 13 13.15 11.49 3.36
CA CYS A 13 13.80 10.60 2.41
C CYS A 13 15.19 10.22 2.94
N PRO A 14 15.47 8.91 3.16
CA PRO A 14 16.75 8.49 3.72
C PRO A 14 17.93 8.66 2.73
N ILE A 15 17.64 8.90 1.44
CA ILE A 15 18.66 9.02 0.39
C ILE A 15 19.13 10.48 0.22
N CYS A 16 18.20 11.44 0.11
CA CYS A 16 18.51 12.86 -0.15
C CYS A 16 18.12 13.83 0.97
N GLN A 17 17.49 13.34 2.05
CA GLN A 17 17.04 14.12 3.21
C GLN A 17 15.91 15.13 2.91
N GLU A 18 15.17 14.96 1.82
CA GLU A 18 13.92 15.69 1.58
C GLU A 18 12.88 15.39 2.68
N ARG A 19 12.20 16.41 3.20
CA ARG A 19 11.35 16.32 4.40
C ARG A 19 9.90 16.63 4.06
N GLY A 20 9.00 16.24 4.96
CA GLY A 20 7.58 16.60 4.85
C GLY A 20 6.79 15.71 3.90
N LEU A 21 7.40 14.60 3.44
CA LEU A 21 6.77 13.65 2.54
C LEU A 21 5.78 12.80 3.33
N ASN A 22 4.53 12.72 2.90
CA ASN A 22 3.64 11.67 3.41
C ASN A 22 4.09 10.29 2.88
N GLU A 23 3.41 9.21 3.26
CA GLU A 23 3.80 7.85 2.83
C GLU A 23 3.80 7.69 1.29
N GLN A 24 2.78 8.22 0.61
CA GLN A 24 2.67 8.18 -0.85
C GLN A 24 3.70 9.10 -1.52
N ASP A 25 3.84 10.34 -1.03
CA ASP A 25 4.83 11.28 -1.56
C ASP A 25 6.25 10.70 -1.47
N LEU A 26 6.56 9.94 -0.41
CA LEU A 26 7.86 9.28 -0.25
C LEU A 26 8.07 8.19 -1.29
N VAL A 27 7.04 7.40 -1.61
CA VAL A 27 7.09 6.37 -2.65
C VAL A 27 7.33 7.02 -4.01
N ASP A 28 6.54 8.02 -4.37
CA ASP A 28 6.63 8.71 -5.67
C ASP A 28 7.98 9.41 -5.82
N HIS A 29 8.41 10.20 -4.82
CA HIS A 29 9.73 10.83 -4.78
C HIS A 29 10.86 9.82 -4.99
N CYS A 30 10.83 8.69 -4.27
CA CYS A 30 11.89 7.69 -4.36
C CYS A 30 11.91 7.00 -5.72
N ASN A 31 10.75 6.75 -6.33
CA ASN A 31 10.67 6.18 -7.67
C ASN A 31 11.13 7.16 -8.75
N ASP A 32 10.83 8.45 -8.64
CA ASP A 32 11.17 9.43 -9.67
C ASP A 32 12.64 9.86 -9.60
N ILE A 33 13.16 10.10 -8.38
CA ILE A 33 14.48 10.70 -8.18
C ILE A 33 15.56 9.63 -7.92
N HIS A 34 15.18 8.50 -7.32
CA HIS A 34 16.11 7.50 -6.80
C HIS A 34 15.87 6.09 -7.34
N HIS A 35 15.16 5.93 -8.46
CA HIS A 35 14.82 4.64 -9.08
C HIS A 35 15.96 3.61 -9.10
N TYR A 36 17.18 4.05 -9.43
CA TYR A 36 18.36 3.19 -9.57
C TYR A 36 19.23 3.11 -8.32
N ASP A 37 18.83 3.75 -7.23
CA ASP A 37 19.56 3.72 -5.97
C ASP A 37 19.25 2.44 -5.18
N ASN A 38 20.28 1.64 -4.94
CA ASN A 38 20.18 0.38 -4.21
C ASN A 38 20.76 0.46 -2.80
N ARG A 39 20.95 1.67 -2.26
CA ARG A 39 21.56 1.85 -0.94
C ARG A 39 20.73 1.15 0.16
N PRO A 40 21.40 0.41 1.06
CA PRO A 40 20.73 -0.20 2.19
C PRO A 40 20.35 0.88 3.21
N VAL A 41 19.06 0.98 3.52
CA VAL A 41 18.54 1.96 4.50
C VAL A 41 17.48 1.32 5.38
N VAL A 42 17.27 1.90 6.55
CA VAL A 42 16.10 1.59 7.39
C VAL A 42 14.92 2.34 6.81
N CYS A 43 13.80 1.64 6.55
CA CYS A 43 12.60 2.28 6.01
C CYS A 43 11.97 3.19 7.09
N PRO A 44 11.85 4.51 6.84
CA PRO A 44 11.30 5.45 7.82
C PRO A 44 9.81 5.18 8.10
N VAL A 45 9.08 4.60 7.14
CA VAL A 45 7.68 4.22 7.33
C VAL A 45 7.57 3.02 8.28
N CYS A 46 8.34 1.95 8.04
CA CYS A 46 8.31 0.74 8.87
C CYS A 46 8.75 1.00 10.33
N VAL A 47 9.79 1.81 10.55
CA VAL A 47 10.27 2.12 11.91
C VAL A 47 9.29 3.00 12.69
N SER A 48 8.42 3.76 12.00
CA SER A 48 7.41 4.59 12.65
C SER A 48 6.22 3.80 13.24
N LEU A 49 6.12 2.51 12.91
CA LEU A 49 5.07 1.64 13.46
C LEU A 49 5.38 1.27 14.92
N PRO A 50 4.37 1.01 15.77
CA PRO A 50 4.59 0.64 17.17
C PRO A 50 5.52 -0.56 17.41
N HIS A 51 5.64 -1.44 16.40
CA HIS A 51 6.50 -2.63 16.42
C HIS A 51 7.64 -2.54 15.39
N GLY A 52 7.96 -1.33 14.93
CA GLY A 52 9.04 -1.08 14.00
C GLY A 52 10.42 -1.35 14.62
N ASN A 53 11.31 -1.98 13.85
CA ASN A 53 12.67 -2.26 14.30
C ASN A 53 13.64 -1.24 13.66
N PRO A 54 14.32 -0.38 14.45
CA PRO A 54 15.26 0.61 13.92
C PRO A 54 16.52 0.00 13.30
N ASN A 55 16.79 -1.29 13.55
CA ASN A 55 17.92 -2.02 12.97
C ASN A 55 17.51 -2.84 11.73
N GLN A 56 16.25 -2.78 11.31
CA GLN A 56 15.79 -3.51 10.13
C GLN A 56 16.15 -2.75 8.85
N ILE A 57 17.25 -3.16 8.24
CA ILE A 57 17.77 -2.58 7.01
C ILE A 57 17.15 -3.26 5.79
N SER A 58 16.55 -2.47 4.91
CA SER A 58 16.11 -2.90 3.59
C SER A 58 17.27 -2.85 2.62
N ARG A 59 17.68 -3.99 2.06
CA ARG A 59 18.80 -4.09 1.09
C ARG A 59 18.54 -3.38 -0.23
N ASN A 60 17.27 -3.25 -0.62
CA ASN A 60 16.84 -2.45 -1.76
C ASN A 60 15.61 -1.66 -1.31
N PHE A 61 15.84 -0.39 -1.01
CA PHE A 61 14.83 0.49 -0.44
C PHE A 61 13.67 0.75 -1.41
N ILE A 62 13.98 1.06 -2.66
CA ILE A 62 13.00 1.38 -3.69
C ILE A 62 12.05 0.19 -3.92
N ARG A 63 12.62 -1.01 -4.09
CA ARG A 63 11.82 -2.23 -4.21
C ARG A 63 10.98 -2.49 -2.97
N HIS A 64 11.53 -2.23 -1.78
CA HIS A 64 10.78 -2.40 -0.53
C HIS A 64 9.57 -1.45 -0.46
N LEU A 65 9.74 -0.17 -0.81
CA LEU A 65 8.64 0.78 -0.91
C LEU A 65 7.57 0.29 -1.87
N ASN A 66 7.96 -0.14 -3.07
CA ASN A 66 7.03 -0.64 -4.09
C ASN A 66 6.27 -1.90 -3.67
N LEU A 67 6.88 -2.77 -2.86
CA LEU A 67 6.21 -3.99 -2.39
C LEU A 67 5.34 -3.80 -1.16
N ARG A 68 5.63 -2.80 -0.32
CA ARG A 68 5.06 -2.72 1.04
C ARG A 68 4.30 -1.44 1.35
N HIS A 69 4.58 -0.37 0.61
CA HIS A 69 4.09 0.98 0.84
C HIS A 69 3.46 1.61 -0.40
N CYS A 70 3.64 1.01 -1.57
CA CYS A 70 2.91 1.39 -2.76
C CYS A 70 1.51 0.75 -2.70
N TYR A 71 0.52 1.56 -2.31
CA TYR A 71 -0.88 1.16 -2.29
C TYR A 71 -1.62 1.90 -3.39
N TYR A 72 -1.56 1.37 -4.62
CA TYR A 72 -2.52 1.78 -5.64
C TYR A 72 -3.85 1.10 -5.32
N ALA A 73 -4.79 1.85 -4.75
CA ALA A 73 -6.16 1.36 -4.53
C ALA A 73 -6.77 0.81 -5.83
N GLU A 74 -6.38 1.37 -6.97
CA GLU A 74 -6.83 0.98 -8.32
C GLU A 74 -6.37 -0.42 -8.74
N ASP A 75 -5.27 -0.95 -8.19
CA ASP A 75 -4.69 -2.24 -8.58
C ASP A 75 -5.35 -3.42 -7.82
N TYR A 76 -5.87 -3.16 -6.62
CA TYR A 76 -6.47 -4.18 -5.75
C TYR A 76 -7.99 -4.06 -5.61
N THR A 77 -8.55 -2.86 -5.81
CA THR A 77 -9.99 -2.65 -5.75
C THR A 77 -10.48 -2.34 -7.15
N ASN A 78 -11.36 -3.20 -7.67
CA ASN A 78 -12.11 -2.85 -8.86
C ASN A 78 -13.07 -1.73 -8.46
N ILE A 79 -12.60 -0.48 -8.52
CA ILE A 79 -13.34 0.73 -8.17
C ILE A 79 -14.62 0.91 -8.99
N HIS A 80 -14.75 0.17 -10.10
CA HIS A 80 -15.95 0.12 -10.93
C HIS A 80 -16.94 -0.97 -10.52
N GLN A 81 -16.58 -1.86 -9.61
CA GLN A 81 -17.39 -2.99 -9.18
C GLN A 81 -18.01 -2.72 -7.82
N THR A 82 -19.30 -2.39 -7.84
CA THR A 82 -20.09 -2.12 -6.64
C THR A 82 -20.45 -3.41 -5.90
N ASP A 83 -20.75 -3.30 -4.60
CA ASP A 83 -21.27 -4.42 -3.79
C ASP A 83 -22.50 -5.08 -4.43
N THR A 84 -23.34 -4.28 -5.09
CA THR A 84 -24.52 -4.77 -5.80
C THR A 84 -24.15 -5.67 -6.98
N LEU A 85 -23.11 -5.33 -7.75
CA LEU A 85 -22.63 -6.17 -8.86
C LEU A 85 -22.03 -7.48 -8.35
N ASN A 86 -21.31 -7.45 -7.23
CA ASN A 86 -20.76 -8.64 -6.59
C ASN A 86 -21.86 -9.61 -6.14
N VAL A 87 -22.93 -9.08 -5.53
CA VAL A 87 -24.09 -9.88 -5.13
C VAL A 87 -24.82 -10.45 -6.35
N GLN A 88 -25.04 -9.64 -7.38
CA GLN A 88 -25.68 -10.12 -8.62
C GLN A 88 -24.88 -11.24 -9.29
N TYR A 89 -23.56 -11.12 -9.35
CA TYR A 89 -22.70 -12.16 -9.92
C TYR A 89 -22.81 -13.48 -9.14
N ALA A 90 -22.76 -13.42 -7.81
CA ALA A 90 -22.93 -14.59 -6.95
C ALA A 90 -24.30 -15.27 -7.11
N ILE A 91 -25.38 -14.48 -7.28
CA ILE A 91 -26.72 -15.01 -7.56
C ILE A 91 -26.76 -15.70 -8.92
N ILE A 92 -26.21 -15.08 -9.96
CA ILE A 92 -26.19 -15.64 -11.32
C ILE A 92 -25.40 -16.95 -11.38
N GLU A 93 -24.24 -17.01 -10.71
CA GLU A 93 -23.45 -18.25 -10.60
C GLU A 93 -24.21 -19.35 -9.87
N SER A 94 -24.87 -19.02 -8.75
CA SER A 94 -25.69 -19.99 -8.00
C SER A 94 -26.84 -20.55 -8.84
N LEU A 95 -27.50 -19.70 -9.64
CA LEU A 95 -28.55 -20.12 -10.56
C LEU A 95 -27.99 -20.99 -11.69
N ARG A 96 -26.79 -20.67 -12.20
CA ARG A 96 -26.11 -21.45 -13.25
C ARG A 96 -25.69 -22.82 -12.74
N ASP A 97 -25.18 -22.91 -11.53
CA ASP A 97 -24.80 -24.17 -10.88
C ASP A 97 -26.02 -25.04 -10.58
N ALA A 98 -27.11 -24.44 -10.09
CA ALA A 98 -28.39 -25.13 -9.92
C ALA A 98 -28.93 -25.71 -11.25
N ASN A 99 -28.70 -25.01 -12.37
CA ASN A 99 -29.12 -25.46 -13.70
C ASN A 99 -28.20 -26.53 -14.30
N ARG A 100 -26.94 -26.62 -13.84
CA ARG A 100 -25.96 -27.64 -14.27
C ARG A 100 -26.07 -28.95 -13.51
N ASN A 101 -26.64 -28.94 -12.30
CA ASN A 101 -26.96 -30.13 -11.54
C ASN A 101 -28.47 -30.19 -11.23
N PRO A 102 -29.31 -30.40 -12.25
CA PRO A 102 -30.72 -30.67 -12.00
C PRO A 102 -30.79 -32.03 -11.29
N ARG A 103 -31.30 -32.03 -10.06
CA ARG A 103 -31.65 -33.27 -9.35
C ARG A 103 -32.64 -34.11 -10.14
#